data_AF-A0A813KKZ3-F1
#
_entry.id   AF-A0A813KKZ3-F1
#
_cell.length_a   1.000
_cell.length_b   1.000
_cell.length_c   1.000
_cell.angle_alpha   90.00
_cell.angle_beta   90.00
_cell.angle_gamma   90.00
#
_symmetry.space_group_name_H-M   'P 1'
#
loop_
_entity.id
_entity.type
_entity.pdbx_description
1 polymer ?
#
loop_
_entity_poly.entity_id
_entity_poly.type
_entity_poly.pdbx_seq_one_letter_code
_entity_poly.pdbx_strand_id
1 'polypeptide(L)'
;YLNTGQAEDLLEEASSSKPSSSPENERGEAWLRPAGSLEIQLPGQAATSSSAAQRMPTPRSNGSDTCRAKIHDLLDNPESSVAAQAIHYFLMLVIITSTVGVIIETMPEFQSNPVFMPAEMCITALFTTEFALRLYACDSLQAFASNGFNIIDFLAIFPGYVELLIMLLRPGRGNPESAMAGIDKAANSMRTLRMIRIVRLVRVFRVLRVAKFARHSKLLSVIFIVFIKVSQSGLAVVLMLMCFAM
;
A
#
# COMPACT_ATOMS: atom_id res chain seq x y z
N TYR A 1 44.17 33.84 44.93
CA TYR A 1 44.71 34.04 43.56
C TYR A 1 46.09 33.43 43.51
N LEU A 2 46.32 32.56 42.52
CA LEU A 2 47.54 31.80 42.21
C LEU A 2 47.82 30.58 43.10
N ASN A 3 47.60 29.40 42.50
CA ASN A 3 48.06 28.08 42.95
C ASN A 3 48.94 27.50 41.83
N THR A 4 49.75 26.51 42.21
CA THR A 4 50.58 25.61 41.38
C THR A 4 51.66 26.35 40.60
N GLY A 5 52.90 26.40 41.08
CA GLY A 5 53.67 25.21 41.39
C GLY A 5 54.44 24.85 40.14
N GLN A 6 55.42 25.69 39.82
CA GLN A 6 56.62 25.29 39.13
C GLN A 6 57.25 24.13 39.92
N ALA A 7 57.07 22.92 39.47
CA ALA A 7 58.01 21.84 39.65
C ALA A 7 57.61 20.76 38.66
N GLU A 8 58.60 20.20 37.96
CA GLU A 8 58.48 19.05 37.06
C GLU A 8 58.27 19.38 35.58
N ASP A 9 58.93 20.46 35.18
CA ASP A 9 59.66 20.64 33.91
C ASP A 9 60.73 19.56 33.62
N LEU A 10 60.74 18.39 34.28
CA LEU A 10 61.90 17.48 34.24
C LEU A 10 61.56 16.01 34.06
N LEU A 11 60.57 15.72 33.23
CA LEU A 11 60.55 14.47 32.45
C LEU A 11 60.16 14.82 31.01
N GLU A 12 61.11 15.40 30.30
CA GLU A 12 61.81 14.62 29.27
C GLU A 12 60.82 14.20 28.16
N GLU A 13 60.66 15.01 27.12
CA GLU A 13 61.72 15.17 26.12
C GLU A 13 62.30 13.83 25.65
N ALA A 14 61.43 12.88 25.33
CA ALA A 14 61.72 11.82 24.37
C ALA A 14 60.36 11.35 23.84
N SER A 15 59.87 11.84 22.73
CA SER A 15 60.27 11.34 21.42
C SER A 15 59.20 11.88 20.47
N SER A 16 59.54 12.84 19.62
CA SER A 16 59.68 12.59 18.17
C SER A 16 58.35 12.14 17.53
N SER A 17 57.78 12.78 16.51
CA SER A 17 58.23 13.85 15.64
C SER A 17 57.03 14.30 14.77
N LYS A 18 57.07 15.59 14.43
CA LYS A 18 56.36 16.35 13.37
C LYS A 18 56.29 15.63 11.97
N PRO A 19 55.77 16.24 10.88
CA PRO A 19 54.45 16.87 10.64
C PRO A 19 53.94 16.61 9.18
N SER A 20 52.90 17.36 8.79
CA SER A 20 52.30 17.67 7.49
C SER A 20 53.10 17.61 6.16
N SER A 21 52.37 17.40 5.05
CA SER A 21 52.26 18.20 3.80
C SER A 21 52.38 17.44 2.46
N SER A 22 51.67 17.96 1.44
CA SER A 22 51.29 17.39 0.13
C SER A 22 52.41 17.39 -0.96
N PRO A 23 52.09 17.44 -2.28
CA PRO A 23 52.19 16.37 -3.31
C PRO A 23 53.33 16.61 -4.35
N GLU A 24 53.34 15.86 -5.47
CA GLU A 24 54.19 15.93 -6.71
C GLU A 24 55.10 14.70 -6.92
N ASN A 25 54.90 13.83 -7.93
CA ASN A 25 55.16 13.93 -9.38
C ASN A 25 56.62 13.65 -9.78
N GLU A 26 57.00 12.38 -10.03
CA GLU A 26 58.04 11.93 -10.98
C GLU A 26 57.69 10.45 -11.32
N ARG A 27 57.37 10.00 -12.55
CA ARG A 27 58.08 10.03 -13.84
C ARG A 27 59.36 9.18 -13.84
N GLY A 28 59.22 7.90 -14.19
CA GLY A 28 60.30 6.95 -14.46
C GLY A 28 59.70 5.55 -14.65
N GLU A 29 60.38 4.62 -15.31
CA GLU A 29 59.90 3.27 -15.67
C GLU A 29 59.01 3.18 -16.94
N ALA A 30 59.39 3.92 -17.98
CA ALA A 30 59.42 3.34 -19.32
C ALA A 30 60.76 2.61 -19.50
N TRP A 31 60.86 1.76 -20.53
CA TRP A 31 62.02 0.96 -20.94
C TRP A 31 62.07 -0.44 -20.30
N LEU A 32 61.33 -1.39 -20.89
CA LEU A 32 61.83 -2.73 -21.22
C LEU A 32 60.71 -3.53 -21.91
N ARG A 33 60.46 -3.26 -23.21
CA ARG A 33 60.17 -4.31 -24.22
C ARG A 33 60.07 -3.71 -25.64
N PRO A 34 60.81 -4.27 -26.61
CA PRO A 34 60.98 -3.68 -27.93
C PRO A 34 59.84 -4.03 -28.90
N ALA A 35 59.66 -3.12 -29.85
CA ALA A 35 58.83 -3.26 -31.05
C ALA A 35 59.49 -4.16 -32.11
N GLY A 36 58.67 -4.78 -32.95
CA GLY A 36 59.05 -5.11 -34.33
C GLY A 36 59.26 -6.58 -34.68
N SER A 37 58.23 -7.15 -35.31
CA SER A 37 58.29 -7.85 -36.61
C SER A 37 59.17 -9.10 -36.77
N LEU A 38 58.52 -10.27 -36.91
CA LEU A 38 58.70 -11.10 -38.09
C LEU A 38 57.47 -12.02 -38.28
N GLU A 39 56.75 -11.79 -39.38
CA GLU A 39 55.69 -12.67 -39.89
C GLU A 39 56.23 -14.06 -40.20
N ILE A 40 55.57 -15.09 -39.68
CA ILE A 40 55.55 -16.41 -40.30
C ILE A 40 54.07 -16.79 -40.44
N GLN A 41 53.57 -16.60 -41.67
CA GLN A 41 52.22 -16.96 -42.10
C GLN A 41 52.13 -18.49 -42.24
N LEU A 42 51.26 -19.14 -41.46
CA LEU A 42 50.79 -20.52 -41.70
C LEU A 42 49.34 -20.46 -42.19
N PRO A 43 48.97 -21.21 -43.25
CA PRO A 43 47.67 -21.08 -43.89
C PRO A 43 46.63 -21.94 -43.16
N GLY A 44 45.47 -21.34 -42.91
CA GLY A 44 44.26 -22.08 -42.56
C GLY A 44 43.86 -21.94 -41.10
N GLN A 45 43.02 -20.94 -40.82
CA GLN A 45 41.70 -21.20 -40.23
C GLN A 45 40.82 -19.96 -40.30
N ALA A 46 39.58 -20.24 -40.66
CA ALA A 46 38.55 -19.29 -41.04
C ALA A 46 38.19 -18.30 -39.93
N ALA A 47 38.00 -17.05 -40.33
CA ALA A 47 37.27 -16.07 -39.56
C ALA A 47 35.84 -16.58 -39.32
N THR A 48 35.53 -16.98 -38.09
CA THR A 48 34.15 -17.06 -37.60
C THR A 48 33.91 -15.87 -36.69
N SER A 49 33.59 -14.74 -37.31
CA SER A 49 32.89 -13.62 -36.69
C SER A 49 31.49 -14.08 -36.28
N SER A 50 31.33 -14.54 -35.03
CA SER A 50 30.02 -14.78 -34.42
C SER A 50 29.90 -13.94 -33.15
N SER A 51 29.79 -12.62 -33.33
CA SER A 51 29.39 -11.68 -32.28
C SER A 51 28.56 -10.57 -32.91
N ALA A 52 27.33 -10.88 -33.31
CA ALA A 52 26.31 -9.91 -33.70
C ALA A 52 24.94 -10.60 -33.91
N ALA A 53 24.40 -11.23 -32.86
CA ALA A 53 22.98 -11.57 -32.82
C ALA A 53 22.42 -11.29 -31.43
N GLN A 54 22.73 -10.08 -30.94
CA GLN A 54 22.02 -9.49 -29.82
C GLN A 54 20.60 -9.18 -30.30
N ARG A 55 19.67 -10.12 -30.05
CA ARG A 55 18.24 -9.90 -30.19
C ARG A 55 17.88 -8.69 -29.34
N MET A 56 17.74 -7.53 -29.97
CA MET A 56 17.01 -6.41 -29.37
C MET A 56 15.59 -6.90 -29.08
N PRO A 57 15.07 -6.76 -27.86
CA PRO A 57 13.63 -6.86 -27.67
C PRO A 57 13.04 -5.65 -28.41
N THR A 58 12.32 -5.91 -29.50
CA THR A 58 11.50 -4.90 -30.15
C THR A 58 10.56 -4.32 -29.09
N PRO A 59 10.55 -3.00 -28.83
CA PRO A 59 9.52 -2.42 -27.99
C PRO A 59 8.21 -2.60 -28.78
N ARG A 60 7.37 -3.52 -28.32
CA ARG A 60 6.03 -3.71 -28.85
C ARG A 60 5.24 -2.47 -28.43
N SER A 61 5.28 -1.42 -29.24
CA SER A 61 4.53 -0.18 -29.03
C SER A 61 3.05 -0.43 -29.33
N ASN A 62 2.37 -1.08 -28.40
CA ASN A 62 0.93 -1.18 -28.39
C ASN A 62 0.40 0.04 -27.64
N GLY A 63 -0.22 0.99 -28.34
CA GLY A 63 -0.86 2.17 -27.70
C GLY A 63 -1.91 1.78 -26.64
N SER A 64 -2.45 0.56 -26.70
CA SER A 64 -3.35 -0.04 -25.72
C SER A 64 -2.65 -0.37 -24.39
N ASP A 65 -1.37 -0.74 -24.44
CA ASP A 65 -0.59 -1.07 -23.25
C ASP A 65 -0.18 0.20 -22.50
N THR A 66 -0.07 1.34 -23.18
CA THR A 66 0.31 2.62 -22.55
C THR A 66 -0.81 3.22 -21.71
N CYS A 67 -2.08 3.17 -22.17
CA CYS A 67 -3.22 3.63 -21.37
C CYS A 67 -3.51 2.69 -20.21
N ARG A 68 -3.48 1.36 -20.44
CA ARG A 68 -3.64 0.37 -19.37
C ARG A 68 -2.55 0.51 -18.31
N ALA A 69 -1.29 0.64 -18.73
CA ALA A 69 -0.16 0.86 -17.83
C ALA A 69 -0.26 2.18 -17.07
N LYS A 70 -0.70 3.28 -17.71
CA LYS A 70 -0.94 4.55 -17.03
C LYS A 70 -2.04 4.44 -15.97
N ILE A 71 -3.16 3.76 -16.27
CA ILE A 71 -4.24 3.55 -15.29
C ILE A 71 -3.75 2.65 -14.15
N HIS A 72 -3.02 1.59 -14.46
CA HIS A 72 -2.39 0.73 -13.46
C HIS A 72 -1.47 1.53 -12.55
N ASP A 73 -0.59 2.35 -13.12
CA ASP A 73 0.36 3.17 -12.38
C ASP A 73 -0.35 4.24 -11.53
N LEU A 74 -1.41 4.88 -12.05
CA LEU A 74 -2.23 5.84 -11.29
C LEU A 74 -2.99 5.18 -10.11
N LEU A 75 -3.34 3.89 -10.19
CA LEU A 75 -4.15 3.19 -9.19
C LEU A 75 -3.36 2.34 -8.20
N ASP A 76 -2.14 1.91 -8.54
CA ASP A 76 -1.28 1.10 -7.67
C ASP A 76 -0.07 1.89 -7.13
N ASN A 77 0.41 2.90 -7.86
CA ASN A 77 1.56 3.73 -7.49
C ASN A 77 1.14 5.18 -7.20
N PRO A 78 0.75 5.47 -5.95
CA PRO A 78 0.31 6.81 -5.56
C PRO A 78 1.39 7.88 -5.70
N GLU A 79 2.69 7.53 -5.67
CA GLU A 79 3.79 8.50 -5.84
C GLU A 79 4.10 8.83 -7.31
N SER A 80 3.46 8.18 -8.27
CA SER A 80 3.71 8.42 -9.71
C SER A 80 3.23 9.80 -10.17
N SER A 81 2.09 10.28 -9.66
CA SER A 81 1.48 11.53 -10.10
C SER A 81 0.67 12.20 -9.00
N VAL A 82 0.61 13.54 -9.02
CA VAL A 82 -0.27 14.33 -8.13
C VAL A 82 -1.74 13.89 -8.30
N ALA A 83 -2.15 13.51 -9.52
CA ALA A 83 -3.48 12.97 -9.77
C ALA A 83 -3.71 11.61 -9.10
N ALA A 84 -2.68 10.74 -9.10
CA ALA A 84 -2.72 9.44 -8.41
C ALA A 84 -2.87 9.64 -6.90
N GLN A 85 -2.13 10.58 -6.32
CA GLN A 85 -2.24 10.95 -4.91
C GLN A 85 -3.65 11.45 -4.58
N ALA A 86 -4.19 12.38 -5.38
CA ALA A 86 -5.52 12.93 -5.17
C ALA A 86 -6.61 11.84 -5.20
N ILE A 87 -6.55 10.91 -6.17
CA ILE A 87 -7.50 9.79 -6.26
C ILE A 87 -7.40 8.90 -5.02
N HIS A 88 -6.18 8.54 -4.59
CA HIS A 88 -5.99 7.72 -3.41
C HIS A 88 -6.48 8.40 -2.12
N TYR A 89 -6.18 9.69 -1.94
CA TYR A 89 -6.68 10.47 -0.80
C TYR A 89 -8.20 10.62 -0.83
N PHE A 90 -8.80 10.80 -2.01
CA PHE A 90 -10.24 10.84 -2.17
C PHE A 90 -10.90 9.52 -1.78
N LEU A 91 -10.42 8.39 -2.31
CA LEU A 91 -10.91 7.06 -1.95
C LEU A 91 -10.75 6.79 -0.46
N MET A 92 -9.65 7.27 0.12
CA MET A 92 -9.41 7.23 1.55
C MET A 92 -10.44 8.00 2.37
N LEU A 93 -10.77 9.21 1.95
CA LEU A 93 -11.82 10.01 2.57
C LEU A 93 -13.18 9.29 2.49
N VAL A 94 -13.51 8.73 1.32
CA VAL A 94 -14.77 7.98 1.12
C VAL A 94 -14.86 6.76 2.04
N ILE A 95 -13.76 6.02 2.26
CA ILE A 95 -13.74 4.90 3.22
C ILE A 95 -14.05 5.37 4.63
N ILE A 96 -13.43 6.46 5.08
CA ILE A 96 -13.64 7.02 6.43
C ILE A 96 -15.09 7.49 6.56
N THR A 97 -15.58 8.30 5.62
CA THR A 97 -16.96 8.80 5.62
C THR A 97 -17.98 7.65 5.59
N SER A 98 -17.73 6.60 4.80
CA SER A 98 -18.59 5.42 4.75
C SER A 98 -18.62 4.69 6.10
N THR A 99 -17.47 4.53 6.75
CA THR A 99 -17.38 3.84 8.04
C THR A 99 -18.10 4.62 9.14
N VAL A 100 -17.86 5.94 9.20
CA VAL A 100 -18.58 6.82 10.12
C VAL A 100 -20.08 6.80 9.85
N GLY A 101 -20.49 6.79 8.58
CA GLY A 101 -21.90 6.67 8.19
C GLY A 101 -22.56 5.41 8.73
N VAL A 102 -21.90 4.24 8.62
CA VAL A 102 -22.39 2.99 9.19
C VAL A 102 -22.50 3.05 10.71
N ILE A 103 -21.51 3.66 11.39
CA ILE A 103 -21.54 3.84 12.85
C ILE A 103 -22.73 4.71 13.25
N ILE A 104 -22.95 5.84 12.57
CA ILE A 104 -24.10 6.70 12.83
C ILE A 104 -25.41 5.95 12.57
N GLU A 105 -25.50 5.16 11.50
CA GLU A 105 -26.69 4.35 11.18
C GLU A 105 -26.99 3.28 12.25
N THR A 106 -26.02 2.89 13.07
CA THR A 106 -26.28 1.98 14.20
C THR A 106 -27.04 2.64 15.35
N MET A 107 -26.94 3.97 15.49
CA MET A 107 -27.64 4.71 16.54
C MET A 107 -29.14 4.74 16.28
N PRO A 108 -29.99 4.41 17.27
CA PRO A 108 -31.44 4.29 17.09
C PRO A 108 -32.12 5.56 16.59
N GLU A 109 -31.54 6.73 16.91
CA GLU A 109 -32.00 8.05 16.48
C GLU A 109 -31.90 8.27 14.95
N PHE A 110 -30.97 7.59 14.29
CA PHE A 110 -30.64 7.80 12.88
C PHE A 110 -31.06 6.63 11.96
N GLN A 111 -31.53 5.52 12.52
CA GLN A 111 -31.90 4.31 11.78
C GLN A 111 -33.00 4.50 10.73
N SER A 112 -33.88 5.50 10.90
CA SER A 112 -35.02 5.77 10.00
C SER A 112 -34.74 6.88 8.97
N ASN A 113 -33.54 7.47 8.96
CA ASN A 113 -33.27 8.60 8.09
C ASN A 113 -33.12 8.12 6.62
N PRO A 114 -33.93 8.65 5.68
CA PRO A 114 -33.95 8.16 4.30
C PRO A 114 -32.66 8.44 3.51
N VAL A 115 -31.74 9.25 4.04
CA VAL A 115 -30.49 9.61 3.35
C VAL A 115 -29.44 8.49 3.34
N PHE A 116 -29.48 7.55 4.30
CA PHE A 116 -28.43 6.54 4.45
C PHE A 116 -28.44 5.51 3.33
N MET A 117 -29.62 5.07 2.89
CA MET A 117 -29.78 4.08 1.83
C MET A 117 -29.21 4.55 0.46
N PRO A 118 -29.59 5.73 -0.09
CA PRO A 118 -29.00 6.23 -1.32
C PRO A 118 -27.52 6.60 -1.16
N ALA A 119 -27.10 7.10 0.00
CA ALA A 119 -25.68 7.37 0.26
C ALA A 119 -24.84 6.09 0.20
N GLU A 120 -25.33 4.99 0.78
CA GLU A 120 -24.66 3.70 0.73
C GLU A 120 -24.61 3.11 -0.68
N MET A 121 -25.69 3.26 -1.47
CA MET A 121 -25.69 2.86 -2.88
C MET A 121 -24.66 3.65 -3.69
N CYS A 122 -24.59 4.97 -3.47
CA CYS A 122 -23.60 5.84 -4.13
C CYS A 122 -22.16 5.42 -3.78
N ILE A 123 -21.88 5.22 -2.49
CA ILE A 123 -20.58 4.75 -2.01
C ILE A 123 -20.24 3.38 -2.61
N THR A 124 -21.19 2.44 -2.63
CA THR A 124 -21.00 1.11 -3.23
C THR A 124 -20.69 1.22 -4.72
N ALA A 125 -21.37 2.11 -5.46
CA ALA A 125 -21.12 2.36 -6.88
C ALA A 125 -19.74 2.97 -7.15
N LEU A 126 -19.30 3.94 -6.33
CA LEU A 126 -17.97 4.53 -6.41
C LEU A 126 -16.88 3.46 -6.23
N PHE A 127 -17.02 2.63 -5.20
CA PHE A 127 -16.08 1.53 -4.94
C PHE A 127 -16.12 0.42 -6.00
N THR A 128 -17.28 0.19 -6.60
CA THR A 128 -17.40 -0.74 -7.74
C THR A 128 -16.63 -0.21 -8.94
N THR A 129 -16.76 1.10 -9.21
CA THR A 129 -16.03 1.75 -10.30
C THR A 129 -14.53 1.66 -10.08
N GLU A 130 -14.07 1.95 -8.86
CA GLU A 130 -12.67 1.79 -8.46
C GLU A 130 -12.16 0.35 -8.65
N PHE A 131 -12.91 -0.65 -8.15
CA PHE A 131 -12.57 -2.07 -8.32
C PHE A 131 -12.53 -2.49 -9.80
N ALA A 132 -13.50 -2.05 -10.60
CA ALA A 132 -13.57 -2.34 -12.03
C ALA A 132 -12.40 -1.71 -12.79
N LEU A 133 -12.01 -0.48 -12.46
CA LEU A 133 -10.85 0.18 -13.05
C LEU A 133 -9.55 -0.58 -12.75
N ARG A 134 -9.39 -1.10 -11.51
CA ARG A 134 -8.23 -1.94 -11.17
C ARG A 134 -8.25 -3.28 -11.89
N LEU A 135 -9.42 -3.91 -12.01
CA LEU A 135 -9.58 -5.16 -12.73
C LEU A 135 -9.21 -4.99 -14.22
N TYR A 136 -9.65 -3.89 -14.82
CA TYR A 136 -9.32 -3.53 -16.21
C TYR A 136 -7.84 -3.23 -16.40
N ALA A 137 -7.18 -2.65 -15.39
CA ALA A 137 -5.77 -2.32 -15.44
C ALA A 137 -4.85 -3.52 -15.21
N CYS A 138 -5.34 -4.65 -14.67
CA CYS A 138 -4.50 -5.79 -14.31
C CYS A 138 -4.09 -6.62 -15.54
N ASP A 139 -2.84 -7.12 -15.53
CA ASP A 139 -2.32 -7.96 -16.62
C ASP A 139 -2.80 -9.42 -16.54
N SER A 140 -3.14 -9.92 -15.34
CA SER A 140 -3.72 -11.25 -15.16
C SER A 140 -4.65 -11.35 -13.96
N LEU A 141 -5.82 -11.96 -14.18
CA LEU A 141 -6.85 -12.18 -13.15
C LEU A 141 -6.36 -13.04 -11.99
N GLN A 142 -5.50 -14.03 -12.24
CA GLN A 142 -5.01 -14.94 -11.22
C GLN A 142 -4.03 -14.23 -10.26
N ALA A 143 -3.11 -13.43 -10.79
CA ALA A 143 -2.24 -12.60 -9.95
C ALA A 143 -3.07 -11.57 -9.17
N PHE A 144 -4.07 -10.96 -9.83
CA PHE A 144 -4.98 -10.01 -9.19
C PHE A 144 -5.73 -10.64 -8.02
N ALA A 145 -6.30 -11.84 -8.19
CA ALA A 145 -7.05 -12.54 -7.14
C ALA A 145 -6.16 -13.06 -6.00
N SER A 146 -4.89 -13.36 -6.27
CA SER A 146 -3.92 -13.81 -5.25
C SER A 146 -3.41 -12.69 -4.35
N ASN A 147 -3.59 -11.42 -4.75
CA ASN A 147 -3.16 -10.26 -3.98
C ASN A 147 -4.19 -9.93 -2.89
N GLY A 148 -3.79 -10.08 -1.63
CA GLY A 148 -4.65 -9.81 -0.47
C GLY A 148 -5.31 -8.43 -0.44
N PHE A 149 -4.68 -7.40 -1.02
CA PHE A 149 -5.28 -6.06 -1.08
C PHE A 149 -6.44 -5.97 -2.08
N ASN A 150 -6.38 -6.73 -3.17
CA ASN A 150 -7.46 -6.83 -4.14
C ASN A 150 -8.63 -7.65 -3.59
N ILE A 151 -8.34 -8.65 -2.74
CA ILE A 151 -9.37 -9.37 -1.97
C ILE A 151 -10.08 -8.41 -1.01
N ILE A 152 -9.31 -7.58 -0.28
CA ILE A 152 -9.87 -6.56 0.61
C ILE A 152 -10.80 -5.61 -0.16
N ASP A 153 -10.43 -5.24 -1.38
CA ASP A 153 -11.22 -4.40 -2.30
C ASP A 153 -12.46 -5.04 -2.89
N PHE A 154 -12.47 -6.37 -3.00
CA PHE A 154 -13.66 -7.12 -3.36
C PHE A 154 -14.61 -7.24 -2.15
N LEU A 155 -14.08 -7.53 -0.96
CA LEU A 155 -14.87 -7.73 0.26
C LEU A 155 -15.66 -6.50 0.72
N ALA A 156 -15.01 -5.38 1.00
CA ALA A 156 -15.41 -4.08 0.47
C ALA A 156 -16.76 -3.82 -0.25
N ILE A 157 -16.95 -4.26 -1.50
CA ILE A 157 -18.15 -3.99 -2.31
C ILE A 157 -19.25 -5.00 -1.98
N PHE A 158 -18.86 -6.18 -1.49
CA PHE A 158 -19.74 -7.32 -1.23
C PHE A 158 -20.97 -6.99 -0.36
N PRO A 159 -20.88 -6.30 0.80
CA PRO A 159 -22.06 -6.02 1.62
C PRO A 159 -23.18 -5.29 0.87
N GLY A 160 -22.84 -4.32 0.02
CA GLY A 160 -23.82 -3.53 -0.73
C GLY A 160 -24.48 -4.35 -1.85
N TYR A 161 -23.73 -5.25 -2.49
CA TYR A 161 -24.28 -6.18 -3.46
C TYR A 161 -25.17 -7.24 -2.83
N VAL A 162 -24.80 -7.76 -1.65
CA VAL A 162 -25.65 -8.69 -0.89
C VAL A 162 -26.97 -8.04 -0.50
N GLU A 163 -26.93 -6.79 -0.04
CA GLU A 163 -28.14 -6.03 0.26
C GLU A 163 -29.03 -5.82 -0.97
N LEU A 164 -28.43 -5.41 -2.10
CA LEU A 164 -29.15 -5.24 -3.36
C LEU A 164 -29.79 -6.55 -3.82
N LEU A 165 -29.06 -7.67 -3.71
CA LEU A 165 -29.55 -9.00 -4.07
C LEU A 165 -30.74 -9.42 -3.19
N ILE A 166 -30.66 -9.18 -1.88
CA ILE A 166 -31.75 -9.51 -0.94
C ILE A 166 -32.98 -8.63 -1.21
N MET A 167 -32.78 -7.36 -1.54
CA MET A 167 -33.87 -6.46 -1.93
C MET A 167 -34.53 -6.91 -3.24
N LEU A 168 -33.75 -7.36 -4.23
CA LEU A 168 -34.24 -7.86 -5.51
C LEU A 168 -34.96 -9.21 -5.38
N LEU A 169 -34.44 -10.13 -4.56
CA LEU A 169 -35.03 -11.45 -4.31
C LEU A 169 -36.27 -11.40 -3.42
N ARG A 170 -36.60 -10.24 -2.82
CA ARG A 170 -37.81 -10.07 -2.03
C ARG A 170 -39.03 -10.20 -2.96
N PRO A 171 -39.89 -11.22 -2.79
CA PRO A 171 -41.08 -11.36 -3.61
C PRO A 171 -41.93 -10.10 -3.46
N GLY A 172 -42.24 -9.45 -4.60
CA GLY A 172 -43.16 -8.33 -4.64
C GLY A 172 -44.43 -8.69 -3.90
N ARG A 173 -44.85 -7.79 -2.99
CA ARG A 173 -46.07 -7.83 -2.19
C ARG A 173 -47.30 -7.93 -3.10
N GLY A 174 -47.59 -9.13 -3.60
CA GLY A 174 -48.56 -9.34 -4.68
C GLY A 174 -49.75 -10.24 -4.31
N ASN A 175 -49.83 -10.81 -3.10
CA ASN A 175 -51.01 -11.58 -2.72
C ASN A 175 -51.36 -11.47 -1.21
N PRO A 176 -52.55 -10.95 -0.84
CA PRO A 176 -52.95 -10.71 0.55
C PRO A 176 -53.15 -12.00 1.38
N GLU A 177 -53.30 -13.18 0.77
CA GLU A 177 -53.45 -14.46 1.50
C GLU A 177 -52.17 -14.94 2.21
N SER A 178 -51.02 -14.35 1.90
CA SER A 178 -49.74 -14.74 2.52
C SER A 178 -49.43 -14.00 3.83
N ALA A 179 -50.39 -13.27 4.43
CA ALA A 179 -50.17 -12.43 5.61
C ALA A 179 -49.69 -13.20 6.86
N MET A 180 -50.15 -14.43 7.09
CA MET A 180 -49.72 -15.28 8.22
C MET A 180 -48.29 -15.82 8.02
N ALA A 181 -47.95 -16.28 6.81
CA ALA A 181 -46.58 -16.67 6.42
C ALA A 181 -45.65 -15.45 6.21
N GLY A 182 -46.24 -14.25 6.12
CA GLY A 182 -45.59 -12.98 5.92
C GLY A 182 -45.00 -12.41 7.20
N ILE A 183 -45.54 -12.76 8.38
CA ILE A 183 -44.97 -12.34 9.68
C ILE A 183 -43.63 -13.04 9.89
N ASP A 184 -43.54 -14.35 9.65
CA ASP A 184 -42.28 -15.10 9.76
C ASP A 184 -41.29 -14.69 8.67
N LYS A 185 -41.75 -14.46 7.43
CA LYS A 185 -40.88 -13.94 6.35
C LYS A 185 -40.44 -12.50 6.60
N ALA A 186 -41.28 -11.65 7.17
CA ALA A 186 -40.93 -10.27 7.53
C ALA A 186 -39.98 -10.24 8.74
N ALA A 187 -40.21 -11.09 9.74
CA ALA A 187 -39.31 -11.25 10.89
C ALA A 187 -37.96 -11.80 10.46
N ASN A 188 -37.94 -12.82 9.58
CA ASN A 188 -36.72 -13.34 8.98
C ASN A 188 -36.04 -12.30 8.10
N SER A 189 -36.79 -11.50 7.34
CA SER A 189 -36.23 -10.40 6.54
C SER A 189 -35.67 -9.29 7.41
N MET A 190 -36.32 -8.90 8.50
CA MET A 190 -35.77 -7.96 9.50
C MET A 190 -34.50 -8.52 10.17
N ARG A 191 -34.47 -9.82 10.47
CA ARG A 191 -33.29 -10.50 11.03
C ARG A 191 -32.15 -10.55 10.01
N THR A 192 -32.44 -10.83 8.74
CA THR A 192 -31.46 -10.82 7.65
C THR A 192 -30.92 -9.42 7.41
N LEU A 193 -31.77 -8.37 7.38
CA LEU A 193 -31.33 -6.97 7.29
C LEU A 193 -30.41 -6.59 8.47
N ARG A 194 -30.70 -7.11 9.67
CA ARG A 194 -29.84 -6.91 10.84
C ARG A 194 -28.48 -7.62 10.70
N MET A 195 -28.44 -8.82 10.11
CA MET A 195 -27.18 -9.53 9.84
C MET A 195 -26.35 -8.85 8.75
N ILE A 196 -26.97 -8.28 7.71
CA ILE A 196 -26.27 -7.52 6.66
C ILE A 196 -25.49 -6.35 7.28
N ARG A 197 -26.03 -5.68 8.30
CA ARG A 197 -25.32 -4.61 9.01
C ARG A 197 -24.00 -5.07 9.63
N ILE A 198 -23.92 -6.31 10.13
CA ILE A 198 -22.67 -6.89 10.66
C ILE A 198 -21.70 -7.15 9.51
N VAL A 199 -22.19 -7.64 8.36
CA VAL A 199 -21.37 -7.86 7.17
C VAL A 199 -20.78 -6.54 6.64
N ARG A 200 -21.44 -5.40 6.82
CA ARG A 200 -20.87 -4.09 6.49
C ARG A 200 -19.59 -3.77 7.28
N LEU A 201 -19.35 -4.38 8.45
CA LEU A 201 -18.08 -4.23 9.19
C LEU A 201 -16.88 -4.79 8.44
N VAL A 202 -17.09 -5.69 7.47
CA VAL A 202 -16.02 -6.17 6.59
C VAL A 202 -15.37 -5.00 5.83
N ARG A 203 -16.12 -3.91 5.59
CA ARG A 203 -15.58 -2.67 4.99
C ARG A 203 -14.59 -1.94 5.90
N VAL A 204 -14.55 -2.21 7.20
CA VAL A 204 -13.52 -1.63 8.09
C VAL A 204 -12.14 -2.21 7.77
N PHE A 205 -12.05 -3.47 7.35
CA PHE A 205 -10.77 -4.07 6.94
C PHE A 205 -10.14 -3.38 5.73
N ARG A 206 -10.93 -2.63 4.96
CA ARG A 206 -10.43 -1.78 3.88
C ARG A 206 -9.47 -0.69 4.38
N VAL A 207 -9.59 -0.26 5.63
CA VAL A 207 -8.62 0.64 6.27
C VAL A 207 -7.23 0.01 6.38
N LEU A 208 -7.11 -1.33 6.34
CA LEU A 208 -5.82 -2.02 6.30
C LEU A 208 -5.04 -1.73 5.01
N ARG A 209 -5.71 -1.25 3.96
CA ARG A 209 -5.03 -0.72 2.79
C ARG A 209 -4.18 0.50 3.11
N VAL A 210 -4.61 1.34 4.05
CA VAL A 210 -3.79 2.44 4.59
C VAL A 210 -2.54 1.91 5.24
N ALA A 211 -2.63 0.78 5.93
CA ALA A 211 -1.47 0.17 6.56
C ALA A 211 -0.42 -0.27 5.52
N LYS A 212 -0.84 -0.70 4.32
CA LYS A 212 0.09 -0.91 3.19
C LYS A 212 0.86 0.37 2.88
N PHE A 213 0.13 1.48 2.74
CA PHE A 213 0.71 2.79 2.44
C PHE A 213 1.60 3.29 3.58
N ALA A 214 1.16 3.10 4.82
CA ALA A 214 1.92 3.45 6.01
C ALA A 214 3.25 2.70 6.05
N ARG A 215 3.33 1.45 5.57
CA ARG A 215 4.61 0.73 5.46
C ARG A 215 5.57 1.33 4.42
N HIS A 216 5.04 1.92 3.35
CA HIS A 216 5.87 2.58 2.34
C HIS A 216 6.22 4.03 2.71
N SER A 217 5.36 4.73 3.46
CA SER A 217 5.57 6.10 3.92
C SER A 217 6.13 6.17 5.33
N LYS A 218 7.38 6.62 5.47
CA LYS A 218 8.08 6.77 6.77
C LYS A 218 7.26 7.53 7.82
N LEU A 219 6.58 8.60 7.43
CA LEU A 219 5.78 9.45 8.33
C LEU A 219 4.54 8.74 8.88
N LEU A 220 3.74 8.10 8.03
CA LEU A 220 2.54 7.38 8.45
C LEU A 220 2.89 6.12 9.26
N SER A 221 3.98 5.43 8.91
CA SER A 221 4.49 4.29 9.71
C SER A 221 4.81 4.73 11.14
N VAL A 222 5.55 5.84 11.30
CA VAL A 222 5.94 6.35 12.61
C VAL A 222 4.72 6.78 13.40
N ILE A 223 3.78 7.52 12.81
CA ILE A 223 2.53 7.93 13.49
C ILE A 223 1.73 6.70 13.93
N PHE A 224 1.59 5.69 13.07
CA PHE A 224 0.86 4.46 13.39
C PHE A 224 1.55 3.66 14.51
N ILE A 225 2.87 3.51 14.47
CA ILE A 225 3.66 2.83 15.52
C ILE A 225 3.54 3.56 16.85
N VAL A 226 3.64 4.90 16.86
CA VAL A 226 3.48 5.71 18.07
C VAL A 226 2.06 5.58 18.61
N PHE A 227 1.04 5.63 17.75
CA PHE A 227 -0.35 5.45 18.15
C PHE A 227 -0.60 4.09 18.81
N ILE A 228 -0.11 3.01 18.20
CA ILE A 228 -0.22 1.66 18.77
C ILE A 228 0.49 1.60 20.12
N LYS A 229 1.71 2.14 20.24
CA LYS A 229 2.43 2.17 21.53
C LYS A 229 1.66 2.95 22.59
N VAL A 230 1.11 4.12 22.26
CA VAL A 230 0.29 4.94 23.17
C VAL A 230 -0.98 4.19 23.58
N SER A 231 -1.67 3.55 22.64
CA SER A 231 -2.89 2.77 22.90
C SER A 231 -2.61 1.57 23.80
N GLN A 232 -1.51 0.84 23.59
CA GLN A 232 -1.11 -0.29 24.42
C GLN A 232 -0.79 0.14 25.85
N SER A 233 -0.09 1.26 26.03
CA SER A 233 0.18 1.84 27.36
C SER A 233 -1.12 2.22 28.08
N GLY A 234 -2.06 2.86 27.37
CA GLY A 234 -3.36 3.21 27.94
C GLY A 234 -4.21 2.00 28.33
N LEU A 235 -4.25 0.98 27.47
CA LEU A 235 -4.98 -0.27 27.73
C LEU A 235 -4.39 -1.04 28.92
N ALA A 236 -3.06 -1.06 29.06
CA ALA A 236 -2.40 -1.66 30.22
C ALA A 236 -2.77 -0.97 31.53
N VAL A 237 -2.84 0.36 31.56
CA VAL A 237 -3.28 1.12 32.74
C VAL A 237 -4.74 0.82 33.08
N VAL A 238 -5.64 0.81 32.09
CA VAL A 238 -7.06 0.47 32.31
C VAL A 238 -7.22 -0.94 32.88
N LEU A 239 -6.50 -1.93 32.33
CA LEU A 239 -6.53 -3.30 32.84
C LEU A 239 -6.00 -3.40 34.28
N MET A 240 -4.93 -2.68 34.60
CA MET A 240 -4.35 -2.65 35.95
C MET A 240 -5.32 -2.06 36.97
N LEU A 241 -6.00 -0.95 36.64
CA LEU A 241 -7.03 -0.35 37.49
C LEU A 241 -8.24 -1.26 37.66
N MET A 242 -8.67 -1.95 36.60
CA MET A 242 -9.77 -2.93 36.68
C MET A 242 -9.41 -4.09 37.60
N CYS A 243 -8.17 -4.57 37.55
CA CYS A 243 -7.67 -5.63 38.42
C CYS A 243 -7.54 -5.20 39.89
N PHE A 244 -7.32 -3.91 40.17
CA PHE A 244 -7.27 -3.38 41.54
C PHE A 244 -8.67 -3.16 42.14
N ALA A 245 -9.68 -2.94 41.28
CA ALA A 245 -11.05 -2.67 41.69
C ALA A 245 -11.92 -3.93 41.92
N MET A 246 -11.48 -5.10 41.44
CA MET A 246 -12.12 -6.41 41.67
C MET A 246 -11.55 -7.10 42.91
#